data_AF-A0A6J6SWT6-F1
#
_entry.id   AF-A0A6J6SWT6-F1
#
_cell.length_a   1.000
_cell.length_b   1.000
_cell.length_c   1.000
_cell.angle_alpha   90.00
_cell.angle_beta   90.00
_cell.angle_gamma   90.00
#
_symmetry.space_group_name_H-M   'P 1'
#
loop_
_entity.id
_entity.type
_entity.pdbx_description
1 polymer ?
#
loop_
_entity_poly.entity_id
_entity_poly.type
_entity_poly.pdbx_seq_one_letter_code
_entity_poly.pdbx_strand_id
1 'polypeptide(L)'
;MGLFSKPAPLDPRFTLPSVKRMDCTQLNFPCKSEMAMSNFKWLEKQMSSGTYQEPMILVNRIMETADFWNQIDVINLDDATNALVQYVMGLESLKLKEDDFAELYMAANFGLLAGLFESSSKTTSKDECHPDIWNAMSRLSSMRREERGGQEISEKDSAFLFICQKTGEAGHVMGKLGGLTMGEVFKRWNAVR
;
A
#
# COMPACT_ATOMS: atom_id res chain seq x y z
N MET A 1 16.91 -34.66 -4.61
CA MET A 1 17.37 -33.27 -4.48
C MET A 1 16.14 -32.38 -4.34
N GLY A 2 15.66 -32.16 -3.11
CA GLY A 2 14.56 -31.24 -2.83
C GLY A 2 15.17 -29.96 -2.27
N LEU A 3 15.37 -28.95 -3.10
CA LEU A 3 15.88 -27.65 -2.70
C LEU A 3 14.74 -26.66 -2.86
N PHE A 4 14.23 -26.20 -1.72
CA PHE A 4 13.19 -25.21 -1.51
C PHE A 4 13.22 -24.05 -2.52
N SER A 5 12.64 -24.25 -3.70
CA SER A 5 12.32 -23.16 -4.60
C SER A 5 11.19 -22.38 -3.95
N LYS A 6 11.41 -21.09 -3.68
CA LYS A 6 10.31 -20.20 -3.28
C LYS A 6 9.17 -20.37 -4.30
N PRO A 7 7.90 -20.42 -3.86
CA PRO A 7 6.78 -20.55 -4.77
C PRO A 7 6.84 -19.44 -5.82
N ALA A 8 6.60 -19.80 -7.08
CA ALA A 8 6.60 -18.84 -8.17
C ALA A 8 5.45 -17.82 -8.02
N PRO A 9 5.57 -16.62 -8.60
CA PRO A 9 4.48 -15.67 -8.66
C PRO A 9 3.25 -16.26 -9.36
N LEU A 10 2.06 -15.74 -9.03
CA LEU A 10 0.80 -16.15 -9.67
C LEU A 10 0.80 -15.93 -11.20
N ASP A 11 1.41 -14.83 -11.64
CA ASP A 11 1.60 -14.41 -13.04
C ASP A 11 2.93 -13.64 -13.12
N PRO A 12 3.70 -13.73 -14.23
CA PRO A 12 4.97 -13.02 -14.39
C PRO A 12 4.92 -11.52 -14.08
N ARG A 13 3.78 -10.85 -14.29
CA ARG A 13 3.60 -9.42 -13.98
C ARG A 13 3.77 -9.08 -12.49
N PHE A 14 3.54 -10.05 -11.60
CA PHE A 14 3.69 -9.89 -10.15
C PHE A 14 5.13 -10.06 -9.66
N THR A 15 6.08 -10.32 -10.57
CA THR A 15 7.47 -10.54 -10.20
C THR A 15 8.08 -9.32 -9.51
N LEU A 16 8.67 -9.55 -8.34
CA LEU A 16 9.48 -8.56 -7.61
C LEU A 16 10.92 -9.04 -7.51
N PRO A 17 11.89 -8.11 -7.35
CA PRO A 17 13.28 -8.47 -7.06
C PRO A 17 13.39 -9.37 -5.83
N SER A 18 14.40 -10.24 -5.81
CA SER A 18 14.62 -11.07 -4.62
C SER A 18 15.09 -10.22 -3.44
N VAL A 19 14.35 -10.27 -2.34
CA VAL A 19 14.67 -9.55 -1.10
C VAL A 19 15.10 -10.50 0.03
N LYS A 20 16.02 -10.04 0.88
CA LYS A 20 16.35 -10.72 2.13
C LYS A 20 15.37 -10.28 3.21
N ARG A 21 15.01 -11.19 4.10
CA ARG A 21 14.10 -10.92 5.22
C ARG A 21 14.47 -9.66 6.03
N MET A 22 15.76 -9.45 6.26
CA MET A 22 16.28 -8.28 7.00
C MET A 22 16.06 -6.93 6.30
N ASP A 23 15.83 -6.94 4.99
CA ASP A 23 15.55 -5.75 4.18
C ASP A 23 14.03 -5.48 4.10
N CYS A 24 13.18 -6.44 4.52
CA CYS A 24 11.74 -6.29 4.58
C CYS A 24 11.29 -5.48 5.80
N THR A 25 10.22 -4.71 5.65
CA THR A 25 9.55 -4.04 6.77
C THR A 25 8.56 -5.03 7.41
N GLN A 26 8.38 -4.98 8.73
CA GLN A 26 7.32 -5.77 9.36
C GLN A 26 5.96 -5.20 8.94
N LEU A 27 5.03 -6.07 8.55
CA LEU A 27 3.67 -5.65 8.19
C LEU A 27 2.97 -5.16 9.46
N ASN A 28 2.61 -3.89 9.48
CA ASN A 28 1.95 -3.26 10.62
C ASN A 28 0.54 -2.83 10.25
N PHE A 29 -0.37 -2.97 11.21
CA PHE A 29 -1.71 -2.40 11.13
C PHE A 29 -1.61 -0.87 11.21
N PRO A 30 -2.46 -0.13 10.46
CA PRO A 30 -2.44 1.32 10.43
C PRO A 30 -2.59 1.94 11.82
N CYS A 31 -1.79 2.96 12.10
CA CYS A 31 -1.71 3.63 13.39
C CYS A 31 -1.42 5.12 13.19
N LYS A 32 -2.16 6.00 13.88
CA LYS A 32 -1.98 7.45 13.76
C LYS A 32 -0.73 8.00 14.45
N SER A 33 -0.12 7.25 15.37
CA SER A 33 1.08 7.69 16.10
C SER A 33 2.39 7.23 15.47
N GLU A 34 2.36 6.31 14.50
CA GLU A 34 3.55 5.73 13.90
C GLU A 34 3.65 6.11 12.43
N MET A 35 4.73 6.79 12.04
CA MET A 35 5.06 6.98 10.62
C MET A 35 5.96 5.85 10.17
N ALA A 36 5.47 5.00 9.26
CA ALA A 36 6.33 4.05 8.59
C ALA A 36 7.15 4.78 7.52
N MET A 37 8.44 4.43 7.40
CA MET A 37 9.41 5.16 6.58
C MET A 37 9.93 4.32 5.42
N SER A 38 10.22 4.99 4.29
CA SER A 38 10.85 4.38 3.11
C SER A 38 12.16 3.67 3.44
N ASN A 39 12.46 2.59 2.73
CA ASN A 39 13.75 1.90 2.84
C ASN A 39 14.74 2.45 1.81
N PHE A 40 15.34 3.61 2.12
CA PHE A 40 16.28 4.28 1.21
C PHE A 40 17.56 3.46 0.95
N LYS A 41 18.06 2.74 1.95
CA LYS A 41 19.23 1.84 1.79
C LYS A 41 18.96 0.75 0.75
N TRP A 42 17.75 0.21 0.75
CA TRP A 42 17.34 -0.75 -0.27
C TRP A 42 17.30 -0.11 -1.67
N LEU A 43 16.72 1.08 -1.80
CA LEU A 43 16.69 1.81 -3.08
C LEU A 43 18.10 2.05 -3.63
N GLU A 44 19.02 2.53 -2.79
CA GLU A 44 20.42 2.76 -3.15
C GLU A 44 21.12 1.50 -3.64
N LYS A 45 20.87 0.37 -2.96
CA LYS A 45 21.39 -0.94 -3.35
C LYS A 45 20.83 -1.39 -4.70
N GLN A 46 19.53 -1.21 -4.92
CA GLN A 46 18.89 -1.55 -6.20
C GLN A 46 19.47 -0.69 -7.33
N MET A 47 19.60 0.64 -7.13
CA MET A 47 20.24 1.58 -8.06
C MET A 47 21.65 1.13 -8.44
N SER A 48 22.44 0.69 -7.45
CA SER A 48 23.82 0.24 -7.66
C SER A 48 23.91 -1.12 -8.37
N SER A 49 22.88 -1.97 -8.26
CA SER A 49 22.87 -3.33 -8.83
C SER A 49 22.37 -3.41 -10.26
N GLY A 50 21.84 -2.32 -10.82
CA GLY A 50 21.23 -2.30 -12.16
C GLY A 50 19.84 -2.95 -12.24
N THR A 51 19.32 -3.51 -11.14
CA THR A 51 17.94 -4.03 -11.05
C THR A 51 16.96 -3.01 -10.48
N TYR A 52 17.36 -1.73 -10.44
CA TYR A 52 16.51 -0.65 -9.97
C TYR A 52 15.26 -0.49 -10.82
N GLN A 53 14.13 -0.62 -10.14
CA GLN A 53 12.86 -0.18 -10.65
C GLN A 53 12.50 1.12 -9.94
N GLU A 54 12.34 2.20 -10.70
CA GLU A 54 11.85 3.46 -10.17
C GLU A 54 10.48 3.22 -9.50
N PRO A 55 10.23 3.73 -8.27
CA PRO A 55 8.99 3.47 -7.55
C PRO A 55 7.73 3.77 -8.37
N MET A 56 7.74 4.78 -9.24
CA MET A 56 6.60 5.10 -10.10
C MET A 56 6.32 4.08 -11.18
N ILE A 57 7.33 3.38 -11.69
CA ILE A 57 7.12 2.27 -12.61
C ILE A 57 6.37 1.15 -11.88
N LEU A 58 6.71 0.89 -10.62
CA LEU A 58 6.01 -0.10 -9.81
C LEU A 58 4.58 0.35 -9.45
N VAL A 59 4.36 1.63 -9.15
CA VAL A 59 3.02 2.20 -8.95
C VAL A 59 2.13 1.90 -10.17
N ASN A 60 2.58 2.26 -11.38
CA ASN A 60 1.83 2.02 -12.61
C ASN A 60 1.54 0.53 -12.82
N ARG A 61 2.56 -0.32 -12.62
CA ARG A 61 2.40 -1.77 -12.76
C ARG A 61 1.39 -2.34 -11.77
N ILE A 62 1.33 -1.83 -10.54
CA ILE A 62 0.32 -2.25 -9.54
C ILE A 62 -1.08 -1.83 -10.00
N MET A 63 -1.24 -0.59 -10.47
CA MET A 63 -2.53 -0.08 -10.94
C MET A 63 -3.06 -0.87 -12.15
N GLU A 64 -2.18 -1.25 -13.08
CA GLU A 64 -2.51 -2.09 -14.23
C GLU A 64 -2.99 -3.50 -13.85
N THR A 65 -2.84 -3.92 -12.58
CA THR A 65 -3.37 -5.21 -12.13
C THR A 65 -4.86 -5.18 -11.79
N ALA A 66 -5.50 -4.01 -11.71
CA ALA A 66 -6.93 -3.90 -11.38
C ALA A 66 -7.83 -4.76 -12.28
N ASP A 67 -7.62 -4.70 -13.59
CA ASP A 67 -8.40 -5.47 -14.56
C ASP A 67 -8.22 -6.98 -14.38
N PHE A 68 -7.02 -7.43 -13.99
CA PHE A 68 -6.76 -8.83 -13.73
C PHE A 68 -7.58 -9.34 -12.54
N TRP A 69 -7.65 -8.57 -11.46
CA TRP A 69 -8.42 -8.95 -10.26
C TRP A 69 -9.92 -9.02 -10.53
N ASN A 70 -10.44 -8.10 -11.34
CA ASN A 70 -11.83 -8.10 -11.78
C ASN A 70 -12.18 -9.32 -12.64
N GLN A 71 -11.22 -9.86 -13.41
CA GLN A 71 -11.44 -11.03 -14.26
C GLN A 71 -11.48 -12.35 -13.49
N ILE A 72 -10.74 -12.46 -12.38
CA ILE A 72 -10.64 -13.71 -11.61
C ILE A 72 -11.69 -13.82 -10.49
N ASP A 73 -12.52 -12.79 -10.30
CA ASP A 73 -13.63 -12.71 -9.33
C ASP A 73 -13.25 -13.14 -7.90
N VAL A 74 -12.00 -12.90 -7.51
CA VAL A 74 -11.48 -13.22 -6.18
C VAL A 74 -11.88 -12.13 -5.16
N ILE A 75 -12.08 -10.91 -5.64
CA ILE A 75 -12.47 -9.75 -4.85
C ILE A 75 -13.16 -8.73 -5.75
N ASN A 76 -14.32 -8.22 -5.30
CA ASN A 76 -14.87 -7.00 -5.90
C ASN A 76 -14.07 -5.81 -5.36
N LEU A 77 -13.12 -5.33 -6.16
CA LEU A 77 -12.21 -4.25 -5.78
C LEU A 77 -12.96 -2.95 -5.45
N ASP A 78 -14.01 -2.63 -6.20
CA ASP A 78 -14.77 -1.40 -5.97
C ASP A 78 -15.57 -1.48 -4.67
N ASP A 79 -16.21 -2.61 -4.39
CA ASP A 79 -16.93 -2.80 -3.12
C ASP A 79 -15.96 -2.75 -1.92
N ALA A 80 -14.81 -3.41 -2.02
CA ALA A 80 -13.78 -3.39 -0.96
C ALA A 80 -13.20 -1.99 -0.76
N THR A 81 -12.93 -1.27 -1.85
CA THR A 81 -12.44 0.11 -1.80
C THR A 81 -13.48 1.02 -1.16
N ASN A 82 -14.74 0.96 -1.61
CA ASN A 82 -15.83 1.75 -1.06
C ASN A 82 -16.04 1.46 0.42
N ALA A 83 -16.06 0.19 0.83
CA ALA A 83 -16.22 -0.18 2.23
C ALA A 83 -15.10 0.42 3.10
N LEU A 84 -13.85 0.38 2.63
CA LEU A 84 -12.71 0.95 3.33
C LEU A 84 -12.83 2.48 3.45
N VAL A 85 -13.15 3.17 2.36
CA VAL A 85 -13.33 4.63 2.33
C VAL A 85 -14.44 5.06 3.27
N GLN A 86 -15.61 4.42 3.21
CA GLN A 86 -16.75 4.75 4.07
C GLN A 86 -16.41 4.51 5.54
N TYR A 87 -15.69 3.43 5.86
CA TYR A 87 -15.25 3.15 7.23
C TYR A 87 -14.30 4.22 7.76
N VAL A 88 -13.31 4.64 6.97
CA VAL A 88 -12.39 5.73 7.34
C VAL A 88 -13.13 7.06 7.49
N MET A 89 -14.03 7.40 6.56
CA MET A 89 -14.86 8.61 6.69
C MET A 89 -15.69 8.61 7.97
N GLY A 90 -16.25 7.46 8.36
CA GLY A 90 -16.96 7.30 9.62
C GLY A 90 -16.06 7.45 10.85
N LEU A 91 -14.90 6.76 10.86
CA LEU A 91 -13.93 6.84 11.95
C LEU A 91 -13.41 8.26 12.19
N GLU A 92 -13.16 8.99 11.11
CA GLU A 92 -12.58 10.33 11.13
C GLU A 92 -13.65 11.44 11.09
N SER A 93 -14.93 11.08 11.05
CA SER A 93 -16.05 12.03 10.90
C SER A 93 -15.86 12.99 9.71
N LEU A 94 -15.32 12.50 8.60
CA LEU A 94 -14.98 13.30 7.43
C LEU A 94 -16.20 13.64 6.60
N LYS A 95 -16.27 14.90 6.17
CA LYS A 95 -17.19 15.38 5.12
C LYS A 95 -16.35 15.90 3.97
N LEU A 96 -16.10 15.01 3.00
CA LEU A 96 -15.19 15.27 1.89
C LEU A 96 -15.92 15.92 0.72
N LYS A 97 -15.20 16.80 0.02
CA LYS A 97 -15.56 17.24 -1.32
C LYS A 97 -15.16 16.16 -2.33
N GLU A 98 -15.60 16.31 -3.57
CA GLU A 98 -15.34 15.33 -4.65
C GLU A 98 -13.85 15.02 -4.82
N ASP A 99 -12.98 16.04 -4.90
CA ASP A 99 -11.54 15.85 -5.08
C ASP A 99 -10.90 15.11 -3.88
N ASP A 100 -11.24 15.49 -2.66
CA ASP A 100 -10.75 14.81 -1.45
C ASP A 100 -11.27 13.36 -1.38
N PHE A 101 -12.52 13.12 -1.79
CA PHE A 101 -13.08 11.77 -1.86
C PHE A 101 -12.31 10.92 -2.88
N ALA A 102 -12.04 11.46 -4.07
CA ALA A 102 -11.29 10.77 -5.11
C ALA A 102 -9.87 10.42 -4.64
N GLU A 103 -9.21 11.31 -3.90
CA GLU A 103 -7.90 11.01 -3.31
C GLU A 103 -7.96 9.90 -2.26
N LEU A 104 -8.93 9.95 -1.34
CA LEU A 104 -9.09 8.91 -0.34
C LEU A 104 -9.42 7.56 -0.99
N TYR A 105 -10.28 7.56 -2.00
CA TYR A 105 -10.62 6.38 -2.81
C TYR A 105 -9.39 5.79 -3.49
N MET A 106 -8.61 6.63 -4.16
CA MET A 106 -7.39 6.21 -4.83
C MET A 106 -6.34 5.68 -3.85
N ALA A 107 -6.26 6.23 -2.62
CA ALA A 107 -5.37 5.70 -1.59
C ALA A 107 -5.79 4.29 -1.14
N ALA A 108 -7.08 4.12 -0.84
CA ALA A 108 -7.67 2.83 -0.48
C ALA A 108 -7.46 1.78 -1.59
N ASN A 109 -7.80 2.13 -2.82
CA ASN A 109 -7.71 1.26 -3.98
C ASN A 109 -6.26 0.85 -4.26
N PHE A 110 -5.34 1.81 -4.29
CA PHE A 110 -3.93 1.50 -4.52
C PHE A 110 -3.35 0.62 -3.41
N GLY A 111 -3.70 0.90 -2.15
CA GLY A 111 -3.32 0.05 -1.01
C GLY A 111 -3.76 -1.40 -1.23
N LEU A 112 -5.06 -1.61 -1.51
CA LEU A 112 -5.61 -2.95 -1.79
C LEU A 112 -4.87 -3.66 -2.91
N LEU A 113 -4.68 -2.97 -4.04
CA LEU A 113 -3.94 -3.51 -5.18
C LEU A 113 -2.49 -3.86 -4.82
N ALA A 114 -1.80 -3.00 -4.06
CA ALA A 114 -0.43 -3.25 -3.61
C ALA A 114 -0.34 -4.49 -2.71
N GLY A 115 -1.32 -4.68 -1.82
CA GLY A 115 -1.39 -5.86 -0.95
C GLY A 115 -1.63 -7.15 -1.73
N LEU A 116 -2.59 -7.13 -2.66
CA LEU A 116 -2.89 -8.25 -3.56
C LEU A 116 -1.70 -8.58 -4.46
N PHE A 117 -1.07 -7.56 -5.04
CA PHE A 117 0.13 -7.68 -5.86
C PHE A 117 1.25 -8.36 -5.07
N GLU A 118 1.54 -7.88 -3.86
CA GLU A 118 2.59 -8.45 -3.04
C GLU A 118 2.28 -9.89 -2.64
N SER A 119 1.03 -10.20 -2.26
CA SER A 119 0.60 -11.56 -1.96
C SER A 119 0.78 -12.51 -3.15
N SER A 120 0.54 -12.03 -4.37
CA SER A 120 0.75 -12.77 -5.61
C SER A 120 2.22 -12.93 -6.00
N SER A 121 3.09 -12.02 -5.58
CA SER A 121 4.53 -12.08 -5.89
C SER A 121 5.25 -13.24 -5.19
N LYS A 122 4.73 -13.67 -4.03
CA LYS A 122 5.32 -14.72 -3.17
C LYS A 122 6.79 -14.46 -2.75
N THR A 123 7.25 -13.21 -2.80
CA THR A 123 8.65 -12.86 -2.48
C THR A 123 8.91 -12.64 -0.99
N THR A 124 7.90 -12.24 -0.24
CA THR A 124 7.92 -11.98 1.21
C THR A 124 7.01 -12.94 1.97
N SER A 125 7.21 -13.04 3.29
CA SER A 125 6.26 -13.77 4.15
C SER A 125 4.97 -12.97 4.37
N LYS A 126 3.97 -13.62 4.99
CA LYS A 126 2.65 -13.02 5.25
C LYS A 126 2.73 -11.76 6.11
N ASP A 127 3.65 -11.72 7.08
CA ASP A 127 3.75 -10.64 8.08
C ASP A 127 4.87 -9.63 7.76
N GLU A 128 5.33 -9.59 6.51
CA GLU A 128 6.38 -8.70 6.04
C GLU A 128 5.87 -7.85 4.87
N CYS A 129 6.55 -6.75 4.58
CA CYS A 129 6.28 -5.89 3.44
C CYS A 129 7.57 -5.74 2.62
N HIS A 130 7.45 -5.98 1.32
CA HIS A 130 8.56 -5.83 0.38
C HIS A 130 8.96 -4.35 0.29
N PRO A 131 10.25 -4.01 0.39
CA PRO A 131 10.68 -2.62 0.39
C PRO A 131 10.27 -1.87 -0.89
N ASP A 132 10.27 -2.51 -2.06
CA ASP A 132 9.76 -1.85 -3.29
C ASP A 132 8.26 -1.55 -3.22
N ILE A 133 7.43 -2.44 -2.67
CA ILE A 133 5.99 -2.20 -2.51
C ILE A 133 5.77 -1.05 -1.54
N TRP A 134 6.49 -1.05 -0.42
CA TRP A 134 6.46 0.04 0.55
C TRP A 134 6.87 1.39 -0.06
N ASN A 135 7.99 1.40 -0.79
CA ASN A 135 8.51 2.59 -1.44
C ASN A 135 7.57 3.11 -2.54
N ALA A 136 6.86 2.22 -3.26
CA ALA A 136 5.83 2.60 -4.22
C ALA A 136 4.63 3.29 -3.55
N MET A 137 4.10 2.72 -2.44
CA MET A 137 3.04 3.36 -1.64
C MET A 137 3.47 4.73 -1.10
N SER A 138 4.71 4.81 -0.60
CA SER A 138 5.28 6.06 -0.10
C SER A 138 5.44 7.10 -1.21
N ARG A 139 5.92 6.70 -2.40
CA ARG A 139 6.06 7.61 -3.55
C ARG A 139 4.73 8.16 -4.03
N LEU A 140 3.70 7.33 -4.15
CA LEU A 140 2.36 7.79 -4.53
C LEU A 140 1.83 8.84 -3.53
N SER A 141 2.04 8.61 -2.23
CA SER A 141 1.66 9.56 -1.19
C SER A 141 2.43 10.88 -1.30
N SER A 142 3.73 10.83 -1.58
CA SER A 142 4.57 12.00 -1.81
C SER A 142 4.16 12.78 -3.06
N MET A 143 3.82 12.11 -4.16
CA MET A 143 3.38 12.78 -5.39
C MET A 143 2.12 13.62 -5.18
N ARG A 144 1.11 13.08 -4.49
CA ARG A 144 -0.10 13.85 -4.20
C ARG A 144 0.18 15.07 -3.33
N ARG A 145 1.14 14.95 -2.42
CA ARG A 145 1.62 16.07 -1.61
C ARG A 145 2.28 17.15 -2.48
N GLU A 146 3.06 16.75 -3.48
CA GLU A 146 3.68 17.65 -4.48
C GLU A 146 2.60 18.33 -5.35
N GLU A 147 1.62 17.58 -5.84
CA GLU A 147 0.50 18.08 -6.67
C GLU A 147 -0.37 19.10 -5.94
N ARG A 148 -0.55 18.95 -4.62
CA ARG A 148 -1.23 19.93 -3.75
C ARG A 148 -0.41 21.20 -3.46
N GLY A 149 0.73 21.39 -4.12
CA GLY A 149 1.41 22.69 -4.21
C GLY A 149 2.73 22.80 -3.48
N GLY A 150 3.13 21.82 -2.65
CA GLY A 150 4.47 21.71 -2.04
C GLY A 150 4.97 22.90 -1.18
N GLN A 151 4.29 24.05 -1.20
CA GLN A 151 4.64 25.30 -0.55
C GLN A 151 3.45 25.70 0.32
N GLU A 152 3.60 25.50 1.63
CA GLU A 152 2.58 25.63 2.68
C GLU A 152 1.32 24.77 2.51
N ILE A 153 1.44 23.51 2.91
CA ILE A 153 0.30 22.64 3.17
C ILE A 153 -0.32 23.08 4.49
N SER A 154 -1.62 23.41 4.50
CA SER A 154 -2.32 23.73 5.74
C SER A 154 -2.28 22.55 6.70
N GLU A 155 -2.39 22.78 8.02
CA GLU A 155 -2.46 21.69 9.00
C GLU A 155 -3.59 20.69 8.68
N LYS A 156 -4.71 21.20 8.16
CA LYS A 156 -5.86 20.41 7.74
C LYS A 156 -5.51 19.51 6.55
N ASP A 157 -4.82 20.04 5.55
CA ASP A 157 -4.39 19.26 4.37
C ASP A 157 -3.32 18.23 4.77
N SER A 158 -2.43 18.58 5.70
CA SER A 158 -1.44 17.66 6.24
C SER A 158 -2.10 16.49 6.97
N ALA A 159 -3.11 16.77 7.79
CA ALA A 159 -3.89 15.75 8.48
C ALA A 159 -4.67 14.87 7.49
N PHE A 160 -5.27 15.46 6.46
CA PHE A 160 -5.99 14.71 5.42
C PHE A 160 -5.06 13.80 4.60
N LEU A 161 -3.92 14.32 4.13
CA LEU A 161 -2.91 13.52 3.43
C LEU A 161 -2.38 12.37 4.29
N PHE A 162 -2.24 12.60 5.60
CA PHE A 162 -1.88 11.55 6.54
C PHE A 162 -2.98 10.48 6.66
N ILE A 163 -4.25 10.86 6.72
CA ILE A 163 -5.37 9.90 6.66
C ILE A 163 -5.34 9.10 5.36
N CYS A 164 -5.10 9.73 4.21
CA CYS A 164 -4.92 9.03 2.93
C CYS A 164 -3.78 8.02 2.98
N GLN A 165 -2.61 8.40 3.48
CA GLN A 165 -1.48 7.48 3.65
C GLN A 165 -1.86 6.27 4.52
N LYS A 166 -2.50 6.50 5.67
CA LYS A 166 -2.93 5.43 6.57
C LYS A 166 -4.05 4.56 6.01
N THR A 167 -4.88 5.12 5.13
CA THR A 167 -5.88 4.38 4.37
C THR A 167 -5.23 3.48 3.33
N GLY A 168 -4.16 3.95 2.67
CA GLY A 168 -3.35 3.11 1.79
C GLY A 168 -2.67 1.95 2.53
N GLU A 169 -2.11 2.20 3.72
CA GLU A 169 -1.57 1.15 4.59
C GLU A 169 -2.66 0.13 4.98
N ALA A 170 -3.86 0.60 5.34
CA ALA A 170 -5.01 -0.26 5.65
C ALA A 170 -5.41 -1.14 4.45
N GLY A 171 -5.50 -0.55 3.27
CA GLY A 171 -5.77 -1.27 2.02
C GLY A 171 -4.72 -2.34 1.75
N HIS A 172 -3.43 -2.02 1.94
CA HIS A 172 -2.34 -2.99 1.76
C HIS A 172 -2.46 -4.17 2.71
N VAL A 173 -2.73 -3.93 3.99
CA VAL A 173 -2.97 -4.99 4.99
C VAL A 173 -4.14 -5.87 4.58
N MET A 174 -5.25 -5.26 4.16
CA MET A 174 -6.44 -5.99 3.70
C MET A 174 -6.15 -6.86 2.48
N GLY A 175 -5.54 -6.28 1.44
CA GLY A 175 -5.22 -7.00 0.21
C GLY A 175 -4.20 -8.12 0.42
N LYS A 176 -3.23 -7.90 1.31
CA LYS A 176 -2.17 -8.88 1.58
C LYS A 176 -2.63 -10.03 2.47
N LEU A 177 -3.34 -9.73 3.57
CA LEU A 177 -3.69 -10.72 4.58
C LEU A 177 -5.00 -11.45 4.28
N GLY A 178 -5.96 -10.75 3.68
CA GLY A 178 -7.31 -11.25 3.36
C GLY A 178 -8.14 -11.62 4.59
N GLY A 179 -9.46 -11.63 4.44
CA GLY A 179 -10.39 -12.15 5.45
C GLY A 179 -10.45 -11.40 6.79
N LEU A 180 -9.88 -10.19 6.86
CA LEU A 180 -9.95 -9.33 8.03
C LEU A 180 -11.19 -8.42 7.97
N THR A 181 -11.81 -8.20 9.12
CA THR A 181 -12.81 -7.15 9.30
C THR A 181 -12.14 -5.77 9.33
N MET A 182 -12.90 -4.72 9.00
CA MET A 182 -12.41 -3.33 9.14
C MET A 182 -12.00 -3.01 10.58
N GLY A 183 -12.73 -3.53 11.58
CA GLY A 183 -12.37 -3.36 12.99
C GLY A 183 -10.98 -3.92 13.32
N GLU A 184 -10.64 -5.10 12.78
CA GLU A 184 -9.33 -5.72 12.98
C GLU A 184 -8.21 -4.93 12.30
N VAL A 185 -8.44 -4.44 11.08
CA VAL A 185 -7.50 -3.61 10.33
C VAL A 185 -7.20 -2.31 11.10
N PHE A 186 -8.23 -1.68 11.66
CA PHE A 186 -8.10 -0.38 12.33
C PHE A 186 -7.92 -0.46 13.85
N LYS A 187 -7.63 -1.64 14.42
CA LYS A 187 -7.49 -1.83 15.87
C LYS A 187 -6.44 -0.92 16.54
N ARG A 188 -5.41 -0.50 15.78
CA ARG A 188 -4.32 0.39 16.26
C ARG A 188 -4.50 1.85 15.83
N TRP A 189 -5.55 2.17 15.10
CA TRP A 189 -5.76 3.48 14.49
C TRP A 189 -5.70 4.62 15.52
N ASN A 190 -6.37 4.42 16.66
CA ASN A 190 -6.43 5.36 17.79
C ASN A 190 -5.60 4.92 19.01
N ALA A 191 -4.69 3.96 18.86
CA ALA A 191 -3.85 3.54 19.96
C ALA A 191 -2.84 4.66 20.30
N VAL A 192 -3.21 5.53 21.24
CA VAL A 192 -2.28 6.47 21.87
C VAL A 192 -1.29 5.64 22.69
N ARG A 193 0.01 5.88 22.52
CA ARG A 193 1.02 5.46 23.50
C ARG A 193 1.38 6.65 24.38
#